data_AF-A0A3R7QEN1-F1
#
_entry.id   AF-A0A3R7QEN1-F1
#
_cell.length_a   1.000
_cell.length_b   1.000
_cell.length_c   1.000
_cell.angle_alpha   90.00
_cell.angle_beta   90.00
_cell.angle_gamma   90.00
#
_symmetry.space_group_name_H-M   'P 1'
#
loop_
_entity.id
_entity.type
_entity.pdbx_description
1 polymer ?
#
loop_
_entity_poly.entity_id
_entity_poly.type
_entity_poly.pdbx_seq_one_letter_code
_entity_poly.pdbx_strand_id
1 'polypeptide(L)'
;MKPEDMDLGDSTKFYTYEVNMTFIGVVGMLDPPRKEVRDSIEKCQQRLACINSRLFSRVEPFHKSKIVEYLQGEGEISAMTGDGVNDAPALKKAEIGIAMGSGTAVAKSASEMVLADDNFSSIVAAVEEGRAIYNNMKQFIRYLISSNIGEVVSIFLTAALGLPEALIPVQLLWVNLVTDGLPATALGFNPPDLDIMEKPPRKADESLISGWLFFRYMAIGGYVGCATVFAASWWFMYDPTGPQLNYYQLSHHLSCLGDDKNFEGLDCNIFSHPAPMTMALSVLVTMRCSTLLTGEKYLSENQSLIVMPPWVNIWLLAAMALSMTLHFIILYIDILSTVFQVMPLTTAQWMAVLKISLPVVLLDETLKFVARKYTDGTSGKRLRVSDRKKELLSALDSQCGSVLAATSAANCQCPLLLLPLLFA
;
A
#
# COMPACT_ATOMS: atom_id res chain seq x y z
N MET A 1 -57.42 -44.46 44.77
CA MET A 1 -57.35 -43.58 45.95
C MET A 1 -58.54 -42.63 45.88
N LYS A 2 -59.19 -42.31 47.01
CA LYS A 2 -60.27 -41.31 47.00
C LYS A 2 -59.63 -39.91 47.07
N PRO A 3 -60.16 -38.88 46.38
CA PRO A 3 -59.55 -37.54 46.37
C PRO A 3 -59.42 -36.89 47.76
N GLU A 4 -60.27 -37.33 48.68
CA GLU A 4 -60.35 -36.87 50.07
C GLU A 4 -59.14 -37.28 50.92
N ASP A 5 -58.41 -38.33 50.50
CA ASP A 5 -57.23 -38.86 51.19
C ASP A 5 -55.91 -38.33 50.59
N MET A 6 -55.98 -37.43 49.60
CA MET A 6 -54.79 -36.85 48.94
C MET A 6 -54.38 -35.54 49.61
N ASP A 7 -53.15 -35.51 50.10
CA ASP A 7 -52.53 -34.29 50.64
C ASP A 7 -51.94 -33.45 49.49
N LEU A 8 -52.69 -32.44 49.05
CA LEU A 8 -52.31 -31.53 47.94
C LEU A 8 -51.40 -30.37 48.38
N GLY A 9 -51.13 -30.22 49.68
CA GLY A 9 -50.24 -29.18 50.20
C GLY A 9 -48.75 -29.57 50.14
N ASP A 10 -48.47 -30.87 50.07
CA ASP A 10 -47.12 -31.44 50.05
C ASP A 10 -46.78 -32.01 48.67
N SER A 11 -46.02 -31.24 47.88
CA SER A 11 -45.61 -31.61 46.52
C SER A 11 -44.70 -32.84 46.46
N THR A 12 -44.09 -33.23 47.58
CA THR A 12 -43.23 -34.43 47.63
C THR A 12 -44.04 -35.72 47.55
N LYS A 13 -45.36 -35.69 47.74
CA LYS A 13 -46.23 -36.87 47.66
C LYS A 13 -46.87 -37.07 46.28
N PHE A 14 -46.78 -36.08 45.38
CA PHE A 14 -47.50 -36.11 44.10
C PHE A 14 -47.08 -37.30 43.21
N TYR A 15 -45.80 -37.69 43.28
CA TYR A 15 -45.32 -38.87 42.56
C TYR A 15 -46.05 -40.16 42.97
N THR A 16 -46.61 -40.24 44.18
CA THR A 16 -47.37 -41.42 44.66
C THR A 16 -48.82 -41.43 44.15
N TYR A 17 -49.35 -40.27 43.76
CA TYR A 17 -50.70 -40.13 43.20
C TYR A 17 -50.66 -40.29 41.67
N GLU A 18 -49.57 -39.90 41.04
CA GLU A 18 -49.31 -39.99 39.60
C GLU A 18 -48.73 -41.34 39.16
N VAL A 19 -49.07 -42.43 39.86
CA VAL A 19 -48.68 -43.80 39.48
C VAL A 19 -49.80 -44.52 38.74
N ASN A 20 -49.43 -45.44 37.86
CA ASN A 20 -50.37 -46.32 37.16
C ASN A 20 -51.39 -45.56 36.27
N MET A 21 -50.97 -44.43 35.71
CA MET A 21 -51.77 -43.63 34.78
C MET A 21 -51.90 -44.33 33.42
N THR A 22 -53.06 -44.18 32.79
CA THR A 22 -53.26 -44.62 31.40
C THR A 22 -52.77 -43.52 30.47
N PHE A 23 -51.75 -43.82 29.66
CA PHE A 23 -51.25 -42.88 28.67
C PHE A 23 -52.31 -42.58 27.61
N ILE A 24 -52.69 -41.31 27.48
CA ILE A 24 -53.66 -40.84 26.47
C ILE A 24 -52.93 -40.33 25.22
N GLY A 25 -51.88 -39.54 25.41
CA GLY A 25 -51.10 -38.92 24.33
C GLY A 25 -50.25 -37.77 24.84
N VAL A 26 -49.40 -37.23 23.97
CA VAL A 26 -48.60 -36.02 24.25
C VAL A 26 -48.98 -34.96 23.23
N VAL A 27 -49.19 -33.72 23.70
CA VAL A 27 -49.36 -32.56 22.84
C VAL A 27 -48.07 -31.75 22.89
N GLY A 28 -47.41 -31.65 21.73
CA GLY A 28 -46.29 -30.74 21.53
C GLY A 28 -46.79 -29.42 20.96
N MET A 29 -46.59 -28.33 21.70
CA MET A 29 -46.81 -26.98 21.18
C MET A 29 -45.49 -26.42 20.70
N LEU A 30 -45.47 -25.87 19.48
CA LEU A 30 -44.33 -25.14 18.90
C LEU A 30 -44.78 -23.71 18.67
N ASP A 31 -44.05 -22.74 19.22
CA ASP A 31 -44.20 -21.33 18.85
C ASP A 31 -43.49 -21.10 17.50
N PRO A 32 -44.21 -20.86 16.39
CA PRO A 32 -43.59 -20.79 15.07
C PRO A 32 -42.83 -19.47 14.88
N PRO A 33 -41.59 -19.50 14.35
CA PRO A 33 -40.83 -18.28 14.11
C PRO A 33 -41.48 -17.42 13.02
N ARG A 34 -41.28 -16.09 13.12
CA ARG A 34 -41.75 -15.11 12.12
C ARG A 34 -41.13 -15.38 10.75
N LYS A 35 -41.88 -15.17 9.67
CA LYS A 35 -41.50 -15.57 8.30
C LYS A 35 -40.22 -14.86 7.82
N GLU A 36 -40.07 -13.59 8.14
CA GLU A 36 -38.91 -12.75 7.82
C GLU A 36 -37.61 -13.14 8.54
N VAL A 37 -37.71 -13.84 9.66
CA VAL A 37 -36.54 -14.29 10.45
C VAL A 37 -35.84 -15.45 9.75
N ARG A 38 -36.61 -16.31 9.04
CA ARG A 38 -36.06 -17.45 8.29
C ARG A 38 -35.10 -17.00 7.20
N ASP A 39 -35.52 -16.04 6.37
CA ASP A 39 -34.70 -15.55 5.25
C ASP A 39 -33.42 -14.83 5.72
N SER A 40 -33.46 -14.21 6.91
CA SER A 40 -32.34 -13.48 7.50
C SER A 40 -31.32 -14.42 8.16
N ILE A 41 -31.80 -15.44 8.89
CA ILE A 41 -30.96 -16.51 9.43
C ILE A 41 -30.35 -17.34 8.29
N GLU A 42 -31.14 -17.63 7.25
CA GLU A 42 -30.68 -18.38 6.09
C GLU A 42 -29.57 -17.64 5.35
N LYS A 43 -29.67 -16.32 5.14
CA LYS A 43 -28.60 -15.52 4.53
C LYS A 43 -27.33 -15.48 5.38
N CYS A 44 -27.46 -15.35 6.71
CA CYS A 44 -26.32 -15.33 7.63
C CYS A 44 -25.63 -16.70 7.69
N GLN A 45 -26.40 -17.78 7.77
CA GLN A 45 -25.89 -19.15 7.72
C GLN A 45 -25.27 -19.49 6.36
N GLN A 46 -25.86 -19.02 5.24
CA GLN A 46 -25.28 -19.16 3.90
C GLN A 46 -23.93 -18.45 3.82
N ARG A 47 -23.81 -17.23 4.36
CA ARG A 47 -22.55 -16.47 4.44
C ARG A 47 -21.50 -17.23 5.27
N LEU A 48 -21.87 -17.71 6.46
CA LEU A 48 -20.97 -18.46 7.34
C LEU A 48 -20.53 -19.81 6.72
N ALA A 49 -21.46 -20.49 6.05
CA ALA A 49 -21.19 -21.69 5.29
C ALA A 49 -20.24 -21.41 4.13
N CYS A 50 -20.37 -20.27 3.45
CA CYS A 50 -19.47 -19.88 2.37
C CYS A 50 -18.02 -19.70 2.84
N ILE A 51 -17.81 -19.10 4.03
CA ILE A 51 -16.49 -18.82 4.59
C ILE A 51 -15.78 -20.09 5.11
N ASN A 52 -16.56 -21.07 5.59
CA ASN A 52 -16.03 -22.31 6.18
C ASN A 52 -15.91 -23.46 5.18
N SER A 53 -16.77 -23.49 4.16
CA SER A 53 -16.83 -24.60 3.21
C SER A 53 -15.77 -24.45 2.13
N ARG A 54 -15.18 -25.57 1.73
CA ARG A 54 -14.20 -25.63 0.61
C ARG A 54 -14.76 -26.32 -0.63
N LEU A 55 -15.92 -26.95 -0.52
CA LEU A 55 -16.56 -27.71 -1.59
C LEU A 55 -18.04 -27.38 -1.63
N PHE A 56 -18.50 -26.89 -2.79
CA PHE A 56 -19.91 -26.70 -3.09
C PHE A 56 -20.27 -27.63 -4.25
N SER A 57 -21.28 -28.49 -4.06
CA SER A 57 -21.72 -29.46 -5.06
C SER A 57 -23.15 -29.20 -5.48
N ARG A 58 -23.52 -29.58 -6.71
CA ARG A 58 -24.86 -29.36 -7.30
C ARG A 58 -25.31 -27.88 -7.22
N VAL A 59 -24.39 -27.01 -7.63
CA VAL A 59 -24.53 -25.55 -7.54
C VAL A 59 -25.23 -25.01 -8.77
N GLU A 60 -26.31 -24.25 -8.59
CA GLU A 60 -26.96 -23.51 -9.67
C GLU A 60 -26.13 -22.29 -10.10
N PRO A 61 -26.28 -21.79 -11.34
CA PRO A 61 -25.51 -20.63 -11.82
C PRO A 61 -25.60 -19.41 -10.89
N PHE A 62 -26.79 -19.15 -10.33
CA PHE A 62 -27.03 -18.05 -9.38
C PHE A 62 -26.28 -18.22 -8.05
N HIS A 63 -26.05 -19.46 -7.61
CA HIS A 63 -25.28 -19.71 -6.39
C HIS A 63 -23.81 -19.35 -6.57
N LYS A 64 -23.23 -19.52 -7.76
CA LYS A 64 -21.83 -19.16 -8.04
C LYS A 64 -21.60 -17.66 -7.84
N SER A 65 -22.47 -16.80 -8.36
CA SER A 65 -22.36 -15.36 -8.17
C SER A 65 -22.66 -14.91 -6.74
N LYS A 66 -23.57 -15.59 -6.03
CA LYS A 66 -23.80 -15.36 -4.59
C LYS A 66 -22.60 -15.72 -3.71
N ILE A 67 -21.90 -16.82 -4.01
CA ILE A 67 -20.70 -17.21 -3.26
C ILE A 67 -19.63 -16.12 -3.37
N VAL A 68 -19.41 -15.62 -4.60
CA VAL A 68 -18.50 -14.49 -4.85
C VAL A 68 -18.94 -13.27 -4.04
N GLU A 69 -20.22 -12.91 -4.07
CA GLU A 69 -20.75 -11.78 -3.30
C GLU A 69 -20.51 -11.90 -1.79
N TYR A 70 -20.68 -13.09 -1.22
CA TYR A 70 -20.41 -13.30 0.20
C TYR A 70 -18.92 -13.19 0.55
N LEU A 71 -18.03 -13.68 -0.32
CA LEU A 71 -16.57 -13.53 -0.12
C LEU A 71 -16.16 -12.06 -0.22
N GLN A 72 -16.70 -11.33 -1.20
CA GLN A 72 -16.48 -9.90 -1.36
C GLN A 72 -16.99 -9.09 -0.15
N GLY A 73 -18.13 -9.48 0.40
CA GLY A 73 -18.70 -8.87 1.61
C GLY A 73 -17.82 -9.00 2.86
N GLU A 74 -16.86 -9.94 2.87
CA GLU A 74 -15.83 -10.07 3.92
C GLU A 74 -14.53 -9.30 3.60
N GLY A 75 -14.45 -8.67 2.43
CA GLY A 75 -13.23 -8.02 1.96
C GLY A 75 -12.16 -8.99 1.44
N GLU A 76 -12.54 -10.24 1.12
CA GLU A 76 -11.67 -11.19 0.44
C GLU A 76 -11.60 -10.87 -1.06
N ILE A 77 -10.41 -10.95 -1.64
CA ILE A 77 -10.21 -10.82 -3.09
C ILE A 77 -10.42 -12.19 -3.73
N SER A 78 -11.49 -12.33 -4.50
CA SER A 78 -11.94 -13.61 -5.05
C SER A 78 -11.54 -13.79 -6.51
N ALA A 79 -11.09 -15.00 -6.85
CA ALA A 79 -10.89 -15.43 -8.23
C ALA A 79 -11.88 -16.56 -8.54
N MET A 80 -12.62 -16.43 -9.64
CA MET A 80 -13.61 -17.42 -10.08
C MET A 80 -13.19 -18.00 -11.43
N THR A 81 -13.26 -19.32 -11.56
CA THR A 81 -12.95 -20.02 -12.82
C THR A 81 -14.22 -20.57 -13.47
N GLY A 82 -14.31 -20.53 -14.79
CA GLY A 82 -15.47 -21.06 -15.53
C GLY A 82 -15.22 -21.22 -17.02
N ASP A 83 -16.07 -21.99 -17.68
CA ASP A 83 -15.97 -22.32 -19.10
C ASP A 83 -17.29 -22.08 -19.84
N GLY A 84 -18.41 -22.15 -19.13
CA GLY A 84 -19.75 -22.03 -19.69
C GLY A 84 -20.34 -20.61 -19.62
N VAL A 85 -21.37 -20.40 -20.44
CA VAL A 85 -22.23 -19.19 -20.38
C VAL A 85 -22.84 -18.99 -18.98
N ASN A 86 -23.11 -20.09 -18.29
CA ASN A 86 -23.65 -20.11 -16.93
C ASN A 86 -22.69 -19.51 -15.88
N ASP A 87 -21.39 -19.48 -16.17
CA ASP A 87 -20.38 -18.94 -15.27
C ASP A 87 -20.15 -17.44 -15.50
N ALA A 88 -20.58 -16.90 -16.63
CA ALA A 88 -20.37 -15.50 -16.99
C ALA A 88 -20.82 -14.49 -15.91
N PRO A 89 -21.98 -14.67 -15.22
CA PRO A 89 -22.36 -13.77 -14.13
C PRO A 89 -21.42 -13.84 -12.93
N ALA A 90 -20.86 -15.01 -12.62
CA ALA A 90 -19.94 -15.19 -11.50
C ALA A 90 -18.52 -14.71 -11.85
N LEU A 91 -18.05 -15.01 -13.08
CA LEU A 91 -16.78 -14.54 -13.63
C LEU A 91 -16.70 -13.01 -13.58
N LYS A 92 -17.72 -12.34 -14.11
CA LYS A 92 -17.80 -10.87 -14.13
C LYS A 92 -17.95 -10.24 -12.74
N LYS A 93 -18.49 -10.99 -11.78
CA LYS A 93 -18.70 -10.48 -10.41
C LYS A 93 -17.42 -10.59 -9.58
N ALA A 94 -16.59 -11.61 -9.82
CA ALA A 94 -15.33 -11.80 -9.11
C ALA A 94 -14.34 -10.68 -9.44
N GLU A 95 -13.39 -10.40 -8.53
CA GLU A 95 -12.30 -9.47 -8.81
C GLU A 95 -11.43 -9.94 -9.97
N ILE A 96 -11.30 -11.27 -10.12
CA ILE A 96 -10.56 -11.90 -11.20
C ILE A 96 -11.37 -13.08 -11.73
N GLY A 97 -12.08 -12.87 -12.83
CA GLY A 97 -12.67 -13.94 -13.64
C GLY A 97 -11.61 -14.63 -14.50
N ILE A 98 -11.59 -15.96 -14.46
CA ILE A 98 -10.64 -16.80 -15.20
C ILE A 98 -11.43 -17.75 -16.10
N ALA A 99 -11.34 -17.58 -17.41
CA ALA A 99 -11.98 -18.47 -18.36
C ALA A 99 -11.03 -19.55 -18.89
N MET A 100 -11.60 -20.73 -19.18
CA MET A 100 -10.88 -21.80 -19.87
C MET A 100 -10.68 -21.46 -21.35
N GLY A 101 -9.53 -21.84 -21.91
CA GLY A 101 -9.18 -21.71 -23.33
C GLY A 101 -10.05 -22.58 -24.23
N SER A 102 -10.51 -23.73 -23.77
CA SER A 102 -11.57 -24.51 -24.44
C SER A 102 -12.99 -24.01 -24.15
N GLY A 103 -13.14 -23.03 -23.25
CA GLY A 103 -14.41 -22.46 -22.84
C GLY A 103 -15.14 -21.66 -23.93
N THR A 104 -16.41 -21.40 -23.67
CA THR A 104 -17.30 -20.62 -24.54
C THR A 104 -16.79 -19.19 -24.73
N ALA A 105 -17.06 -18.59 -25.89
CA ALA A 105 -16.69 -17.20 -26.18
C ALA A 105 -17.28 -16.22 -25.16
N VAL A 106 -18.47 -16.52 -24.63
CA VAL A 106 -19.13 -15.70 -23.61
C VAL A 106 -18.35 -15.75 -22.30
N ALA A 107 -17.90 -16.93 -21.85
CA ALA A 107 -17.08 -17.04 -20.64
C ALA A 107 -15.76 -16.24 -20.78
N LYS A 108 -15.07 -16.37 -21.92
CA LYS A 108 -13.83 -15.63 -22.22
C LYS A 108 -14.03 -14.11 -22.26
N SER A 109 -15.15 -13.65 -22.79
CA SER A 109 -15.48 -12.21 -22.80
C SER A 109 -15.86 -11.65 -21.43
N ALA A 110 -16.25 -12.52 -20.50
CA ALA A 110 -16.66 -12.16 -19.14
C ALA A 110 -15.52 -12.28 -18.10
N SER A 111 -14.32 -12.70 -18.53
CA SER A 111 -13.15 -12.93 -17.68
C SER A 111 -12.02 -11.96 -17.97
N GLU A 112 -11.25 -11.58 -16.94
CA GLU A 112 -10.03 -10.78 -17.04
C GLU A 112 -8.83 -11.60 -17.54
N MET A 113 -8.85 -12.92 -17.33
CA MET A 113 -7.77 -13.84 -17.72
C MET A 113 -8.32 -15.07 -18.44
N VAL A 114 -7.62 -15.55 -19.47
CA VAL A 114 -7.96 -16.78 -20.20
C VAL A 114 -6.78 -17.75 -20.14
N LEU A 115 -7.03 -18.98 -19.69
CA LEU A 115 -6.03 -20.04 -19.64
C LEU A 115 -5.92 -20.72 -21.01
N ALA A 116 -4.90 -20.38 -21.79
CA ALA A 116 -4.74 -20.94 -23.14
C ALA A 116 -4.53 -22.47 -23.16
N ASP A 117 -4.04 -23.04 -22.05
CA ASP A 117 -3.66 -24.44 -21.88
C ASP A 117 -4.63 -25.25 -21.00
N ASP A 118 -5.72 -24.64 -20.54
CA ASP A 118 -6.71 -25.23 -19.63
C ASP A 118 -6.10 -25.83 -18.33
N ASN A 119 -4.93 -25.35 -17.90
CA ASN A 119 -4.23 -25.89 -16.74
C ASN A 119 -4.36 -24.97 -15.52
N PHE A 120 -4.87 -25.49 -14.40
CA PHE A 120 -4.95 -24.75 -13.13
C PHE A 120 -3.58 -24.34 -12.59
N SER A 121 -2.50 -25.03 -12.97
CA SER A 121 -1.12 -24.66 -12.59
C SER A 121 -0.74 -23.26 -13.11
N SER A 122 -1.28 -22.87 -14.25
CA SER A 122 -1.06 -21.55 -14.86
C SER A 122 -1.68 -20.42 -14.03
N ILE A 123 -2.73 -20.70 -13.24
CA ILE A 123 -3.27 -19.75 -12.26
C ILE A 123 -2.27 -19.52 -11.13
N VAL A 124 -1.62 -20.58 -10.63
CA VAL A 124 -0.62 -20.47 -9.56
C VAL A 124 0.57 -19.63 -10.04
N ALA A 125 1.06 -19.90 -11.26
CA ALA A 125 2.11 -19.10 -11.88
C ALA A 125 1.69 -17.63 -12.07
N ALA A 126 0.45 -17.38 -12.50
CA ALA A 126 -0.06 -16.02 -12.63
C ALA A 126 -0.18 -15.28 -11.28
N VAL A 127 -0.52 -15.99 -10.19
CA VAL A 127 -0.53 -15.41 -8.84
C VAL A 127 0.89 -15.08 -8.38
N GLU A 128 1.87 -15.96 -8.64
CA GLU A 128 3.28 -15.71 -8.34
C GLU A 128 3.80 -14.46 -9.07
N GLU A 129 3.57 -14.38 -10.39
CA GLU A 129 3.92 -13.21 -11.20
C GLU A 129 3.17 -11.95 -10.76
N GLY A 130 1.89 -12.04 -10.43
CA GLY A 130 1.10 -10.91 -9.92
C GLY A 130 1.65 -10.35 -8.61
N ARG A 131 2.14 -11.23 -7.71
CA ARG A 131 2.81 -10.81 -6.47
C ARG A 131 4.15 -10.13 -6.77
N ALA A 132 4.92 -10.67 -7.70
CA ALA A 132 6.22 -10.11 -8.11
C ALA A 132 6.05 -8.69 -8.68
N ILE A 133 5.13 -8.54 -9.64
CA ILE A 133 4.80 -7.25 -10.27
C ILE A 133 4.34 -6.26 -9.21
N TYR A 134 3.47 -6.65 -8.28
CA TYR A 134 3.00 -5.73 -7.24
C TYR A 134 4.12 -5.24 -6.32
N ASN A 135 5.04 -6.13 -5.92
CA ASN A 135 6.19 -5.75 -5.10
C ASN A 135 7.09 -4.75 -5.84
N ASN A 136 7.35 -4.98 -7.12
CA ASN A 136 8.11 -4.06 -7.97
C ASN A 136 7.37 -2.72 -8.16
N MET A 137 6.04 -2.77 -8.33
CA MET A 137 5.20 -1.57 -8.41
C MET A 137 5.26 -0.71 -7.15
N LYS A 138 5.14 -1.35 -5.99
CA LYS A 138 5.24 -0.66 -4.69
C LYS A 138 6.59 0.07 -4.58
N GLN A 139 7.68 -0.56 -5.03
CA GLN A 139 9.03 0.01 -4.99
C GLN A 139 9.17 1.24 -5.89
N PHE A 140 8.74 1.19 -7.15
CA PHE A 140 8.88 2.36 -8.03
C PHE A 140 7.89 3.49 -7.69
N ILE A 141 6.69 3.18 -7.18
CA ILE A 141 5.77 4.25 -6.72
C ILE A 141 6.39 5.00 -5.55
N ARG A 142 6.96 4.27 -4.59
CA ARG A 142 7.73 4.85 -3.49
C ARG A 142 8.97 5.61 -3.99
N TYR A 143 9.62 5.13 -5.06
CA TYR A 143 10.74 5.82 -5.72
C TYR A 143 10.34 7.25 -6.09
N LEU A 144 9.24 7.37 -6.84
CA LEU A 144 8.78 8.63 -7.44
C LEU A 144 8.24 9.58 -6.36
N ILE A 145 7.48 9.07 -5.39
CA ILE A 145 6.96 9.91 -4.30
C ILE A 145 8.10 10.49 -3.46
N SER A 146 9.09 9.67 -3.10
CA SER A 146 10.26 10.15 -2.36
C SER A 146 11.05 11.18 -3.17
N SER A 147 11.04 11.07 -4.50
CA SER A 147 11.66 12.05 -5.39
C SER A 147 11.00 13.42 -5.26
N ASN A 148 9.70 13.45 -5.48
CA ASN A 148 8.90 14.67 -5.48
C ASN A 148 8.97 15.44 -4.15
N ILE A 149 9.08 14.74 -3.01
CA ILE A 149 9.21 15.39 -1.69
C ILE A 149 10.45 16.30 -1.66
N GLY A 150 11.58 15.85 -2.21
CA GLY A 150 12.82 16.65 -2.23
C GLY A 150 12.72 17.89 -3.12
N GLU A 151 12.03 17.77 -4.26
CA GLU A 151 11.78 18.90 -5.17
C GLU A 151 10.90 19.95 -4.52
N VAL A 152 9.81 19.53 -3.86
CA VAL A 152 8.92 20.43 -3.11
C VAL A 152 9.68 21.14 -2.00
N VAL A 153 10.53 20.43 -1.24
CA VAL A 153 11.37 21.06 -0.19
C VAL A 153 12.34 22.06 -0.81
N SER A 154 12.97 21.75 -1.95
CA SER A 154 13.88 22.67 -2.64
C SER A 154 13.19 23.99 -3.03
N ILE A 155 12.01 23.89 -3.65
CA ILE A 155 11.22 25.07 -4.06
C ILE A 155 10.80 25.86 -2.82
N PHE A 156 10.29 25.17 -1.80
CA PHE A 156 9.85 25.79 -0.56
C PHE A 156 10.99 26.53 0.15
N LEU A 157 12.16 25.92 0.29
CA LEU A 157 13.32 26.55 0.94
C LEU A 157 13.84 27.75 0.16
N THR A 158 13.89 27.65 -1.17
CA THR A 158 14.31 28.77 -2.03
C THR A 158 13.38 29.98 -1.84
N ALA A 159 12.07 29.73 -1.89
CA ALA A 159 11.06 30.77 -1.72
C ALA A 159 11.02 31.34 -0.29
N ALA A 160 11.09 30.48 0.73
CA ALA A 160 11.03 30.89 2.14
C ALA A 160 12.25 31.72 2.57
N LEU A 161 13.42 31.45 1.98
CA LEU A 161 14.66 32.19 2.26
C LEU A 161 14.89 33.40 1.35
N GLY A 162 14.00 33.65 0.38
CA GLY A 162 14.14 34.75 -0.59
C GLY A 162 15.31 34.58 -1.56
N LEU A 163 15.76 33.34 -1.79
CA LEU A 163 16.88 33.05 -2.68
C LEU A 163 16.42 33.03 -4.15
N PRO A 164 17.30 33.29 -5.12
CA PRO A 164 17.01 33.09 -6.54
C PRO A 164 16.59 31.64 -6.82
N GLU A 165 15.71 31.45 -7.81
CA GLU A 165 15.17 30.14 -8.16
C GLU A 165 16.29 29.12 -8.44
N ALA A 166 16.38 28.07 -7.61
CA ALA A 166 17.39 27.03 -7.78
C ALA A 166 17.07 26.07 -8.93
N LEU A 167 15.78 25.84 -9.22
CA LEU A 167 15.29 24.93 -10.26
C LEU A 167 14.05 25.54 -10.92
N ILE A 168 14.00 25.50 -12.25
CA ILE A 168 12.84 25.98 -13.03
C ILE A 168 11.89 24.82 -13.38
N PRO A 169 10.59 25.09 -13.67
CA PRO A 169 9.62 24.05 -13.97
C PRO A 169 10.00 23.12 -15.13
N VAL A 170 10.66 23.65 -16.17
CA VAL A 170 11.09 22.86 -17.35
C VAL A 170 12.12 21.81 -16.96
N GLN A 171 13.04 22.13 -16.05
CA GLN A 171 14.04 21.19 -15.53
C GLN A 171 13.36 20.10 -14.69
N LEU A 172 12.43 20.48 -13.80
CA LEU A 172 11.69 19.54 -12.96
C LEU A 172 10.84 18.55 -13.78
N LEU A 173 10.21 19.03 -14.85
CA LEU A 173 9.46 18.16 -15.77
C LEU A 173 10.37 17.12 -16.44
N TRP A 174 11.56 17.52 -16.86
CA TRP A 174 12.55 16.59 -17.44
C TRP A 174 13.08 15.59 -16.42
N VAL A 175 13.34 16.04 -15.19
CA VAL A 175 13.78 15.15 -14.11
C VAL A 175 12.71 14.10 -13.83
N ASN A 176 11.47 14.51 -13.58
CA ASN A 176 10.38 13.60 -13.22
C ASN A 176 9.99 12.63 -14.35
N LEU A 177 10.00 13.09 -15.61
CA LEU A 177 9.56 12.27 -16.73
C LEU A 177 10.66 11.37 -17.28
N VAL A 178 11.87 11.91 -17.47
CA VAL A 178 12.95 11.22 -18.19
C VAL A 178 13.99 10.68 -17.23
N THR A 179 14.55 11.56 -16.39
CA THR A 179 15.67 11.20 -15.51
C THR A 179 15.26 10.13 -14.49
N ASP A 180 14.08 10.31 -13.89
CA ASP A 180 13.48 9.41 -12.91
C ASP A 180 12.64 8.30 -13.56
N GLY A 181 12.00 8.57 -14.70
CA GLY A 181 11.15 7.59 -15.39
C GLY A 181 11.91 6.36 -15.87
N LEU A 182 13.14 6.55 -16.35
CA LEU A 182 14.00 5.46 -16.83
C LEU A 182 14.36 4.47 -15.68
N PRO A 183 14.98 4.91 -14.56
CA PRO A 183 15.17 4.06 -13.38
C PRO A 183 13.88 3.48 -12.81
N ALA A 184 12.79 4.26 -12.73
CA ALA A 184 11.51 3.78 -12.20
C ALA A 184 10.96 2.61 -13.02
N THR A 185 11.10 2.66 -14.35
CA THR A 185 10.72 1.56 -15.24
C THR A 185 11.62 0.35 -15.04
N ALA A 186 12.93 0.56 -14.88
CA ALA A 186 13.88 -0.52 -14.63
C ALA A 186 13.67 -1.24 -13.28
N LEU A 187 13.09 -0.57 -12.28
CA LEU A 187 12.65 -1.19 -11.02
C LEU A 187 11.48 -2.17 -11.23
N GLY A 188 10.70 -2.02 -12.31
CA GLY A 188 9.69 -2.98 -12.72
C GLY A 188 10.25 -4.37 -13.02
N PHE A 189 11.54 -4.44 -13.38
CA PHE A 189 12.26 -5.67 -13.73
C PHE A 189 13.14 -6.21 -12.60
N ASN A 190 12.89 -5.80 -11.35
CA ASN A 190 13.57 -6.41 -10.21
C ASN A 190 13.19 -7.89 -10.09
N PRO A 191 14.15 -8.76 -9.75
CA PRO A 191 13.86 -10.18 -9.54
C PRO A 191 12.94 -10.36 -8.32
N PRO A 192 12.03 -11.34 -8.35
CA PRO A 192 11.12 -11.61 -7.24
C PRO A 192 11.84 -12.16 -6.01
N ASP A 193 11.23 -11.96 -4.84
CA ASP A 193 11.68 -12.59 -3.59
C ASP A 193 11.54 -14.12 -3.66
N LEU A 194 12.52 -14.86 -3.14
CA LEU A 194 12.46 -16.34 -3.10
C LEU A 194 11.31 -16.89 -2.23
N ASP A 195 10.85 -16.11 -1.25
CA ASP A 195 9.80 -16.48 -0.30
C ASP A 195 8.41 -15.89 -0.66
N ILE A 196 8.23 -15.44 -1.91
CA ILE A 196 7.03 -14.71 -2.35
C ILE A 196 5.73 -15.53 -2.23
N MET A 197 5.83 -16.84 -2.44
CA MET A 197 4.70 -17.78 -2.36
C MET A 197 4.48 -18.31 -0.94
N GLU A 198 5.46 -18.17 -0.04
CA GLU A 198 5.31 -18.55 1.37
C GLU A 198 4.56 -17.48 2.18
N LYS A 199 4.57 -16.23 1.70
CA LYS A 199 3.86 -15.10 2.32
C LYS A 199 2.34 -15.24 2.13
N PRO A 200 1.51 -14.93 3.15
CA PRO A 200 0.07 -14.88 2.98
C PRO A 200 -0.34 -13.79 1.97
N PRO A 201 -1.55 -13.88 1.37
CA PRO A 201 -2.08 -12.80 0.54
C PRO A 201 -2.05 -11.46 1.27
N ARG A 202 -1.63 -10.40 0.57
CA ARG A 202 -1.65 -9.04 1.12
C ARG A 202 -3.08 -8.63 1.43
N LYS A 203 -3.25 -7.73 2.38
CA LYS A 203 -4.56 -7.14 2.64
C LYS A 203 -4.88 -6.08 1.60
N ALA A 204 -6.16 -5.93 1.28
CA ALA A 204 -6.64 -4.89 0.37
C ALA A 204 -6.44 -3.48 0.94
N ASP A 205 -6.46 -3.33 2.27
CA ASP A 205 -6.33 -2.07 3.02
C ASP A 205 -4.89 -1.70 3.40
N GLU A 206 -3.88 -2.43 2.90
CA GLU A 206 -2.48 -2.14 3.22
C GLU A 206 -2.04 -0.82 2.57
N SER A 207 -1.58 0.14 3.38
CA SER A 207 -1.03 1.40 2.87
C SER A 207 0.32 1.20 2.18
N LEU A 208 0.54 1.96 1.11
CA LEU A 208 1.82 1.94 0.37
C LEU A 208 2.98 2.48 1.22
N ILE A 209 2.70 3.46 2.09
CA ILE A 209 3.67 4.13 2.95
C ILE A 209 3.27 3.90 4.42
N SER A 210 4.16 3.32 5.21
CA SER A 210 4.02 3.16 6.66
C SER A 210 4.59 4.38 7.39
N GLY A 211 4.27 4.57 8.67
CA GLY A 211 4.72 5.76 9.43
C GLY A 211 6.24 5.92 9.47
N TRP A 212 6.98 4.83 9.70
CA TRP A 212 8.45 4.85 9.66
C TRP A 212 8.99 5.16 8.26
N LEU A 213 8.39 4.55 7.24
CA LEU A 213 8.80 4.76 5.85
C LEU A 213 8.56 6.21 5.41
N PHE A 214 7.45 6.81 5.88
CA PHE A 214 7.15 8.23 5.67
C PHE A 214 8.23 9.13 6.28
N PHE A 215 8.63 8.89 7.53
CA PHE A 215 9.70 9.64 8.18
C PHE A 215 11.02 9.52 7.43
N ARG A 216 11.39 8.32 6.99
CA ARG A 216 12.60 8.08 6.17
C ARG A 216 12.57 8.90 4.88
N TYR A 217 11.47 8.89 4.13
CA TYR A 217 11.35 9.67 2.90
C TYR A 217 11.34 11.18 3.15
N MET A 218 10.79 11.63 4.28
CA MET A 218 10.86 13.03 4.69
C MET A 218 12.29 13.46 5.02
N ALA A 219 13.07 12.62 5.70
CA ALA A 219 14.47 12.91 6.01
C ALA A 219 15.34 12.97 4.74
N ILE A 220 15.18 11.99 3.83
CA ILE A 220 15.91 11.94 2.56
C ILE A 220 15.49 13.11 1.66
N GLY A 221 14.19 13.35 1.51
CA GLY A 221 13.66 14.46 0.73
C GLY A 221 14.09 15.82 1.30
N GLY A 222 14.08 15.97 2.62
CA GLY A 222 14.60 17.14 3.33
C GLY A 222 16.07 17.40 2.99
N TYR A 223 16.89 16.35 3.05
CA TYR A 223 18.31 16.45 2.68
C TYR A 223 18.50 16.84 1.21
N VAL A 224 17.77 16.20 0.28
CA VAL A 224 17.81 16.52 -1.16
C VAL A 224 17.45 17.99 -1.40
N GLY A 225 16.36 18.48 -0.82
CA GLY A 225 15.93 19.87 -1.00
C GLY A 225 16.89 20.89 -0.39
N CYS A 226 17.49 20.58 0.76
CA CYS A 226 18.55 21.42 1.33
C CYS A 226 19.82 21.40 0.46
N ALA A 227 20.20 20.23 -0.07
CA ALA A 227 21.41 20.05 -0.87
C ALA A 227 21.34 20.77 -2.22
N THR A 228 20.18 20.78 -2.89
CA THR A 228 19.98 21.50 -4.16
C THR A 228 20.08 23.01 -3.97
N VAL A 229 19.40 23.54 -2.94
CA VAL A 229 19.46 24.98 -2.60
C VAL A 229 20.86 25.39 -2.15
N PHE A 230 21.51 24.53 -1.36
CA PHE A 230 22.89 24.74 -0.94
C PHE A 230 23.84 24.76 -2.15
N ALA A 231 23.67 23.86 -3.12
CA ALA A 231 24.52 23.81 -4.31
C ALA A 231 24.39 25.07 -5.19
N ALA A 232 23.17 25.57 -5.39
CA ALA A 232 22.94 26.84 -6.06
C ALA A 232 23.57 28.02 -5.29
N SER A 233 23.34 28.08 -3.97
CA SER A 233 23.88 29.13 -3.10
C SER A 233 25.41 29.08 -3.01
N TRP A 234 25.99 27.87 -3.06
CA TRP A 234 27.44 27.66 -3.02
C TRP A 234 28.12 28.29 -4.23
N TRP A 235 27.50 28.22 -5.42
CA TRP A 235 28.02 28.92 -6.60
C TRP A 235 28.05 30.44 -6.42
N PHE A 236 27.00 31.03 -5.82
CA PHE A 236 26.96 32.46 -5.57
C PHE A 236 27.97 32.94 -4.53
N MET A 237 28.24 32.13 -3.49
CA MET A 237 28.99 32.57 -2.31
C MET A 237 30.46 32.13 -2.30
N TYR A 238 30.77 30.92 -2.78
CA TYR A 238 32.07 30.28 -2.54
C TYR A 238 32.79 29.84 -3.81
N ASP A 239 32.10 29.73 -4.95
CA ASP A 239 32.74 29.28 -6.18
C ASP A 239 33.67 30.38 -6.76
N PRO A 240 34.90 30.03 -7.19
CA PRO A 240 35.83 31.01 -7.78
C PRO A 240 35.33 31.66 -9.07
N THR A 241 34.41 31.02 -9.79
CA THR A 241 33.82 31.59 -11.02
C THR A 241 32.59 32.45 -10.73
N GLY A 242 32.10 32.43 -9.50
CA GLY A 242 30.94 33.18 -9.05
C GLY A 242 31.28 34.55 -8.45
N PRO A 243 30.25 35.36 -8.14
CA PRO A 243 30.39 36.72 -7.62
C PRO A 243 30.82 36.83 -6.15
N GLN A 244 30.94 35.71 -5.42
CA GLN A 244 31.33 35.65 -3.99
C GLN A 244 30.51 36.57 -3.08
N LEU A 245 29.19 36.47 -3.19
CA LEU A 245 28.24 37.32 -2.47
C LEU A 245 28.10 36.90 -1.00
N ASN A 246 27.73 37.87 -0.16
CA ASN A 246 27.24 37.59 1.19
C ASN A 246 25.80 37.07 1.16
N TYR A 247 25.41 36.29 2.17
CA TYR A 247 24.05 35.73 2.27
C TYR A 247 22.94 36.81 2.25
N TYR A 248 23.20 37.97 2.84
CA TYR A 248 22.25 39.09 2.81
C TYR A 248 21.98 39.59 1.39
N GLN A 249 23.03 39.76 0.58
CA GLN A 249 22.91 40.16 -0.83
C GLN A 249 22.16 39.11 -1.65
N LEU A 250 22.38 37.83 -1.36
CA LEU A 250 21.70 36.73 -2.05
C LEU A 250 20.21 36.62 -1.70
N SER A 251 19.84 36.76 -0.43
CA SER A 251 18.43 36.72 0.02
C SER A 251 17.62 37.96 -0.36
N HIS A 252 18.28 39.10 -0.60
CA HIS A 252 17.65 40.34 -1.03
C HIS A 252 17.95 40.67 -2.50
N HIS A 253 18.09 39.65 -3.34
CA HIS A 253 18.45 39.80 -4.75
C HIS A 253 17.49 40.71 -5.54
N LEU A 254 16.19 40.74 -5.20
CA LEU A 254 15.20 41.62 -5.82
C LEU A 254 15.47 43.11 -5.58
N SER A 255 16.17 43.46 -4.49
CA SER A 255 16.54 44.85 -4.17
C SER A 255 17.67 45.38 -5.05
N CYS A 256 18.36 44.52 -5.82
CA CYS A 256 19.40 44.92 -6.77
C CYS A 256 18.85 45.87 -7.85
N LEU A 257 17.61 45.64 -8.32
CA LEU A 257 16.96 46.50 -9.31
C LEU A 257 16.60 47.90 -8.77
N GLY A 258 16.66 48.08 -7.45
CA GLY A 258 16.33 49.34 -6.76
C GLY A 258 17.52 50.25 -6.46
N ASP A 259 18.72 49.96 -7.00
CA ASP A 259 19.96 50.72 -6.76
C ASP A 259 20.31 50.89 -5.27
N ASP A 260 20.21 49.81 -4.48
CA ASP A 260 20.66 49.82 -3.08
C ASP A 260 22.20 49.80 -2.99
N LYS A 261 22.77 50.58 -2.06
CA LYS A 261 24.23 50.76 -1.89
C LYS A 261 24.97 49.45 -1.60
N ASN A 262 24.24 48.44 -1.10
CA ASN A 262 24.76 47.12 -0.80
C ASN A 262 25.10 46.29 -2.06
N PHE A 263 24.69 46.74 -3.26
CA PHE A 263 24.93 46.06 -4.53
C PHE A 263 25.86 46.86 -5.49
N GLU A 264 26.56 47.87 -4.98
CA GLU A 264 27.50 48.67 -5.79
C GLU A 264 28.59 47.78 -6.41
N GLY A 265 28.70 47.79 -7.75
CA GLY A 265 29.71 47.03 -8.51
C GLY A 265 29.28 45.64 -8.98
N LEU A 266 28.02 45.25 -8.78
CA LEU A 266 27.45 43.97 -9.25
C LEU A 266 26.45 44.19 -10.38
N ASP A 267 26.53 43.40 -11.44
CA ASP A 267 25.49 43.35 -12.48
C ASP A 267 24.33 42.46 -12.00
N CYS A 268 23.12 43.03 -11.87
CA CYS A 268 21.94 42.32 -11.40
C CYS A 268 21.54 41.13 -12.30
N ASN A 269 22.01 41.06 -13.55
CA ASN A 269 21.79 39.90 -14.41
C ASN A 269 22.45 38.61 -13.88
N ILE A 270 23.40 38.71 -12.94
CA ILE A 270 24.08 37.55 -12.34
C ILE A 270 23.12 36.62 -11.60
N PHE A 271 22.01 37.14 -11.05
CA PHE A 271 21.01 36.34 -10.34
C PHE A 271 20.17 35.45 -11.27
N SER A 272 20.14 35.77 -12.57
CA SER A 272 19.49 34.98 -13.62
C SER A 272 20.47 34.08 -14.39
N HIS A 273 21.71 33.95 -13.91
CA HIS A 273 22.76 33.18 -14.59
C HIS A 273 22.44 31.66 -14.56
N PRO A 274 22.76 30.89 -15.62
CA PRO A 274 22.43 29.45 -15.70
C PRO A 274 23.29 28.52 -14.82
N ALA A 275 24.48 28.97 -14.39
CA ALA A 275 25.39 28.18 -13.54
C ALA A 275 24.79 27.66 -12.22
N PRO A 276 24.15 28.49 -11.36
CA PRO A 276 23.59 28.02 -10.09
C PRO A 276 22.46 26.99 -10.30
N MET A 277 21.62 27.19 -11.33
CA MET A 277 20.58 26.23 -11.70
C MET A 277 21.18 24.90 -12.17
N THR A 278 22.28 24.96 -12.93
CA THR A 278 23.02 23.77 -13.37
C THR A 278 23.61 23.01 -12.17
N MET A 279 24.14 23.70 -11.17
CA MET A 279 24.66 23.09 -9.95
C MET A 279 23.56 22.37 -9.17
N ALA A 280 22.41 23.02 -8.97
CA ALA A 280 21.26 22.42 -8.30
C ALA A 280 20.72 21.20 -9.07
N LEU A 281 20.54 21.31 -10.39
CA LEU A 281 20.08 20.22 -11.24
C LEU A 281 21.06 19.04 -11.22
N SER A 282 22.36 19.31 -11.33
CA SER A 282 23.38 18.26 -11.33
C SER A 282 23.50 17.57 -9.96
N VAL A 283 23.34 18.30 -8.85
CA VAL A 283 23.22 17.68 -7.51
C VAL A 283 21.97 16.81 -7.43
N LEU A 284 20.82 17.29 -7.89
CA LEU A 284 19.58 16.52 -7.89
C LEU A 284 19.77 15.20 -8.65
N VAL A 285 20.20 15.25 -9.92
CA VAL A 285 20.42 14.08 -10.78
C VAL A 285 21.48 13.13 -10.21
N THR A 286 22.59 13.67 -9.69
CA THR A 286 23.66 12.86 -9.10
C THR A 286 23.22 12.19 -7.80
N MET A 287 22.42 12.87 -6.97
CA MET A 287 21.83 12.26 -5.78
C MET A 287 20.86 11.15 -6.17
N ARG A 288 19.97 11.37 -7.17
CA ARG A 288 19.09 10.29 -7.68
C ARG A 288 19.89 9.08 -8.11
N CYS A 289 20.92 9.28 -8.93
CA CYS A 289 21.79 8.19 -9.36
C CYS A 289 22.54 7.55 -8.19
N SER A 290 23.07 8.33 -7.24
CA SER A 290 23.81 7.79 -6.09
C SER A 290 22.91 6.98 -5.17
N THR A 291 21.72 7.49 -4.88
CA THR A 291 20.69 6.78 -4.12
C THR A 291 20.30 5.46 -4.79
N LEU A 292 20.14 5.45 -6.11
CA LEU A 292 19.90 4.24 -6.90
C LEU A 292 21.08 3.27 -6.89
N LEU A 293 22.33 3.77 -7.01
CA LEU A 293 23.57 2.96 -7.03
C LEU A 293 23.81 2.29 -5.69
N THR A 294 23.46 2.98 -4.60
CA THR A 294 23.48 2.40 -3.26
C THR A 294 22.21 1.63 -2.92
N GLY A 295 21.53 1.12 -3.94
CA GLY A 295 20.43 0.19 -3.81
C GLY A 295 19.33 0.72 -2.90
N GLU A 296 19.08 2.05 -2.86
CA GLU A 296 18.01 2.65 -2.05
C GLU A 296 16.67 1.92 -2.24
N LYS A 297 16.43 1.39 -3.45
CA LYS A 297 15.11 0.97 -3.92
C LYS A 297 15.13 -0.40 -4.57
N TYR A 298 16.08 -1.27 -4.20
CA TYR A 298 16.44 -2.35 -5.10
C TYR A 298 15.86 -3.72 -4.85
N LEU A 299 15.65 -4.22 -3.63
CA LEU A 299 15.15 -5.59 -3.53
C LEU A 299 14.43 -5.94 -2.23
N SER A 300 14.54 -5.11 -1.19
CA SER A 300 13.83 -5.37 0.07
C SER A 300 13.74 -4.09 0.89
N GLU A 301 12.60 -3.88 1.54
CA GLU A 301 12.28 -2.67 2.29
C GLU A 301 13.34 -2.33 3.36
N ASN A 302 14.09 -3.34 3.86
CA ASN A 302 15.03 -3.23 4.98
C ASN A 302 16.42 -3.89 4.79
N GLN A 303 16.76 -4.47 3.62
CA GLN A 303 18.06 -5.16 3.45
C GLN A 303 19.20 -4.18 3.10
N SER A 304 20.42 -4.51 3.54
CA SER A 304 21.62 -3.69 3.27
C SER A 304 22.22 -3.99 1.91
N LEU A 305 22.95 -3.00 1.40
CA LEU A 305 23.82 -3.10 0.22
C LEU A 305 24.82 -4.24 0.23
N ILE A 306 25.33 -4.59 1.41
CA ILE A 306 26.31 -5.66 1.58
C ILE A 306 25.69 -7.01 1.25
N VAL A 307 24.38 -7.17 1.46
CA VAL A 307 23.65 -8.42 1.24
C VAL A 307 23.21 -8.55 -0.22
N MET A 308 22.84 -7.44 -0.86
CA MET A 308 22.39 -7.42 -2.25
C MET A 308 23.08 -6.32 -3.04
N PRO A 309 24.06 -6.67 -3.88
CA PRO A 309 24.84 -5.69 -4.62
C PRO A 309 24.05 -5.09 -5.80
N PRO A 310 24.45 -3.90 -6.29
CA PRO A 310 23.72 -3.17 -7.33
C PRO A 310 23.75 -3.83 -8.71
N TRP A 311 24.65 -4.79 -8.95
CA TRP A 311 24.73 -5.54 -10.21
C TRP A 311 23.72 -6.67 -10.35
N VAL A 312 22.80 -6.84 -9.38
CA VAL A 312 21.74 -7.86 -9.46
C VAL A 312 20.74 -7.59 -10.59
N ASN A 313 20.42 -6.33 -10.90
CA ASN A 313 19.58 -5.99 -12.05
C ASN A 313 20.34 -5.03 -13.00
N ILE A 314 20.76 -5.61 -14.13
CA ILE A 314 21.56 -4.91 -15.14
C ILE A 314 20.74 -3.80 -15.81
N TRP A 315 19.41 -3.93 -15.87
CA TRP A 315 18.52 -2.93 -16.48
C TRP A 315 18.52 -1.62 -15.70
N LEU A 316 18.63 -1.65 -14.37
CA LEU A 316 18.75 -0.41 -13.61
C LEU A 316 20.09 0.27 -13.89
N LEU A 317 21.20 -0.46 -13.85
CA LEU A 317 22.52 0.11 -14.14
C LEU A 317 22.53 0.75 -15.54
N ALA A 318 21.93 0.08 -16.53
CA ALA A 318 21.77 0.62 -17.88
C ALA A 318 20.88 1.88 -17.89
N ALA A 319 19.74 1.86 -17.20
CA ALA A 319 18.84 3.02 -17.10
C ALA A 319 19.49 4.22 -16.42
N MET A 320 20.35 3.99 -15.43
CA MET A 320 21.11 5.03 -14.74
C MET A 320 22.22 5.60 -15.60
N ALA A 321 22.97 4.74 -16.29
CA ALA A 321 23.98 5.18 -17.25
C ALA A 321 23.35 6.01 -18.36
N LEU A 322 22.18 5.59 -18.85
CA LEU A 322 21.40 6.35 -19.83
C LEU A 322 20.92 7.68 -19.25
N SER A 323 20.41 7.70 -18.02
CA SER A 323 19.97 8.93 -17.33
C SER A 323 21.11 9.94 -17.17
N MET A 324 22.30 9.50 -16.74
CA MET A 324 23.49 10.36 -16.68
C MET A 324 23.97 10.82 -18.07
N THR A 325 23.88 9.95 -19.08
CA THR A 325 24.23 10.32 -20.46
C THR A 325 23.28 11.40 -20.99
N LEU A 326 21.98 11.26 -20.74
CA LEU A 326 20.98 12.27 -21.09
C LEU A 326 21.21 13.59 -20.33
N HIS A 327 21.66 13.52 -19.07
CA HIS A 327 22.07 14.70 -18.32
C HIS A 327 23.27 15.41 -18.96
N PHE A 328 24.29 14.68 -19.42
CA PHE A 328 25.37 15.32 -20.17
C PHE A 328 24.90 15.89 -21.52
N ILE A 329 23.98 15.21 -22.21
CA ILE A 329 23.40 15.70 -23.46
C ILE A 329 22.72 17.07 -23.28
N ILE A 330 21.95 17.28 -22.20
CA ILE A 330 21.31 18.58 -21.95
C ILE A 330 22.33 19.69 -21.62
N LEU A 331 23.49 19.35 -21.05
CA LEU A 331 24.53 20.32 -20.70
C LEU A 331 25.41 20.74 -21.88
N TYR A 332 25.67 19.83 -22.83
CA TYR A 332 26.63 20.05 -23.91
C TYR A 332 25.99 20.41 -25.26
N ILE A 333 24.69 20.16 -25.47
CA ILE A 333 23.99 20.55 -26.71
C ILE A 333 23.39 21.94 -26.55
N ASP A 334 23.83 22.90 -27.36
CA ASP A 334 23.45 24.33 -27.30
C ASP A 334 21.92 24.58 -27.33
N ILE A 335 21.19 23.79 -28.13
CA ILE A 335 19.73 23.90 -28.23
C ILE A 335 19.09 23.53 -26.89
N LEU A 336 19.55 22.45 -26.26
CA LEU A 336 19.00 21.97 -25.00
C LEU A 336 19.43 22.86 -23.84
N SER A 337 20.70 23.29 -23.81
CA SER A 337 21.22 24.16 -22.76
C SER A 337 20.48 25.50 -22.69
N THR A 338 20.07 26.05 -23.85
CA THR A 338 19.24 27.26 -23.93
C THR A 338 17.83 27.03 -23.41
N VAL A 339 17.18 25.91 -23.77
CA VAL A 339 15.82 25.57 -23.34
C VAL A 339 15.76 25.30 -21.83
N PHE A 340 16.75 24.59 -21.31
CA PHE A 340 16.82 24.21 -19.90
C PHE A 340 17.50 25.27 -19.02
N GLN A 341 18.04 26.36 -19.59
CA GLN A 341 18.82 27.39 -18.87
C GLN A 341 19.97 26.77 -18.05
N VAL A 342 20.77 25.91 -18.70
CA VAL A 342 21.91 25.22 -18.10
C VAL A 342 23.20 25.47 -18.87
N MET A 343 24.35 25.20 -18.24
CA MET A 343 25.67 25.36 -18.86
C MET A 343 26.60 24.19 -18.50
N PRO A 344 27.66 23.91 -19.28
CA PRO A 344 28.60 22.87 -18.90
C PRO A 344 29.36 23.24 -17.61
N LEU A 345 29.43 22.28 -16.68
CA LEU A 345 30.16 22.44 -15.41
C LEU A 345 31.65 22.14 -15.59
N THR A 346 32.48 22.88 -14.84
CA THR A 346 33.92 22.60 -14.74
C THR A 346 34.19 21.37 -13.86
N THR A 347 35.39 20.79 -13.97
CA THR A 347 35.81 19.66 -13.13
C THR A 347 35.78 19.99 -11.63
N ALA A 348 36.10 21.23 -11.23
CA ALA A 348 36.02 21.68 -9.85
C ALA A 348 34.58 21.67 -9.32
N GLN A 349 33.64 22.16 -10.14
CA GLN A 349 32.21 22.17 -9.83
C GLN A 349 31.64 20.74 -9.76
N TRP A 350 32.03 19.84 -10.66
CA TRP A 350 31.68 18.42 -10.58
C TRP A 350 32.17 17.75 -9.29
N MET A 351 33.38 18.08 -8.83
CA MET A 351 33.87 17.59 -7.54
C MET A 351 33.05 18.11 -6.35
N ALA A 352 32.52 19.34 -6.43
CA ALA A 352 31.59 19.86 -5.42
C ALA A 352 30.24 19.12 -5.47
N VAL A 353 29.69 18.89 -6.67
CA VAL A 353 28.46 18.11 -6.88
C VAL A 353 28.57 16.72 -6.24
N LEU A 354 29.70 16.01 -6.47
CA LEU A 354 29.94 14.69 -5.87
C LEU A 354 30.04 14.76 -4.34
N LYS A 355 30.75 15.75 -3.78
CA LYS A 355 30.87 15.91 -2.32
C LYS A 355 29.54 16.21 -1.63
N ILE A 356 28.67 17.00 -2.27
CA ILE A 356 27.35 17.34 -1.75
C ILE A 356 26.38 16.15 -1.87
N SER A 357 26.51 15.35 -2.92
CA SER A 357 25.57 14.25 -3.18
C SER A 357 25.88 12.97 -2.41
N LEU A 358 27.14 12.57 -2.26
CA LEU A 358 27.55 11.31 -1.64
C LEU A 358 27.01 11.07 -0.21
N PRO A 359 26.89 12.06 0.69
CA PRO A 359 26.40 11.80 2.05
C PRO A 359 24.95 11.33 2.13
N VAL A 360 24.13 11.48 1.07
CA VAL A 360 22.77 10.90 1.03
C VAL A 360 22.78 9.40 1.26
N VAL A 361 23.82 8.74 0.75
CA VAL A 361 24.02 7.29 0.86
C VAL A 361 24.20 6.88 2.32
N LEU A 362 25.04 7.62 3.04
CA LEU A 362 25.31 7.36 4.46
C LEU A 362 24.04 7.62 5.28
N LEU A 363 23.30 8.68 4.96
CA LEU A 363 22.02 8.98 5.61
C LEU A 363 21.02 7.83 5.43
N ASP A 364 20.80 7.33 4.22
CA ASP A 364 19.84 6.24 4.00
C ASP A 364 20.30 4.92 4.66
N GLU A 365 21.59 4.56 4.58
CA GLU A 365 22.10 3.33 5.20
C GLU A 365 21.97 3.36 6.73
N THR A 366 22.18 4.53 7.35
CA THR A 366 21.93 4.70 8.79
C THR A 366 20.46 4.56 9.15
N LEU A 367 19.54 5.14 8.36
CA LEU A 367 18.09 5.00 8.58
C LEU A 367 17.62 3.55 8.41
N LYS A 368 18.16 2.81 7.43
CA LYS A 368 17.93 1.37 7.26
C LYS A 368 18.44 0.55 8.44
N PHE A 369 19.64 0.87 8.94
CA PHE A 369 20.19 0.22 10.12
C PHE A 369 19.29 0.40 11.35
N VAL A 370 18.79 1.63 11.57
CA VAL A 370 17.84 1.92 12.65
C VAL A 370 16.53 1.14 12.46
N ALA A 371 15.99 1.09 11.23
CA ALA A 371 14.76 0.38 10.91
C ALA A 371 14.81 -1.10 11.35
N ARG A 372 15.90 -1.79 11.00
CA ARG A 372 16.11 -3.20 11.34
C ARG A 372 16.25 -3.44 12.84
N LYS A 373 16.99 -2.56 13.52
CA LYS A 373 17.30 -2.73 14.95
C LYS A 373 16.10 -2.43 15.84
N TYR A 374 15.29 -1.42 15.50
CA TYR A 374 14.25 -0.88 16.39
C TYR A 374 12.83 -1.19 15.94
N THR A 375 12.58 -1.27 14.63
CA THR A 375 11.21 -1.37 14.07
C THR A 375 10.83 -2.81 13.70
N ASP A 376 11.77 -3.58 13.13
CA ASP A 376 11.52 -4.98 12.77
C ASP A 376 11.52 -5.91 14.00
N GLY A 377 12.27 -5.56 15.06
CA GLY A 377 12.28 -6.30 16.33
C GLY A 377 10.95 -6.28 17.10
N THR A 378 10.09 -5.29 16.83
CA THR A 378 8.76 -5.16 17.46
C THR A 378 7.64 -5.81 16.63
N SER A 379 7.83 -6.03 15.33
CA SER A 379 6.82 -6.63 14.43
C SER A 379 6.72 -8.16 14.49
N GLY A 380 7.55 -8.82 15.31
CA GLY A 380 7.53 -10.28 15.51
C GLY A 380 6.27 -10.87 16.18
N LYS A 381 5.27 -10.04 16.51
CA LYS A 381 3.95 -10.48 16.99
C LYS A 381 2.88 -10.30 15.90
N ARG A 382 3.02 -10.95 14.74
CA ARG A 382 1.92 -11.04 13.77
C ARG A 382 1.10 -12.30 14.03
N LEU A 383 -0.12 -12.09 14.55
CA LEU A 383 -1.19 -13.09 14.62
C LEU A 383 -1.32 -13.80 13.26
N ARG A 384 -1.36 -15.14 13.27
CA ARG A 384 -1.50 -15.93 12.05
C ARG A 384 -2.86 -15.62 11.42
N VAL A 385 -2.97 -15.74 10.09
CA VAL A 385 -4.26 -15.66 9.36
C VAL A 385 -5.32 -16.59 9.99
N SER A 386 -4.87 -17.71 10.58
CA SER A 386 -5.70 -18.63 11.37
C SER A 386 -6.39 -17.99 12.58
N ASP A 387 -5.80 -17.00 13.23
CA ASP A 387 -6.33 -16.40 14.46
C ASP A 387 -7.40 -15.35 14.13
N ARG A 388 -7.19 -14.57 13.06
CA ARG A 388 -8.20 -13.61 12.57
C ARG A 388 -9.43 -14.32 11.98
N LYS A 389 -9.24 -15.46 11.28
CA LYS A 389 -10.38 -16.29 10.83
C LYS A 389 -11.16 -16.82 12.04
N LYS A 390 -10.49 -17.23 13.12
CA LYS A 390 -11.17 -17.61 14.38
C LYS A 390 -11.92 -16.45 15.03
N GLU A 391 -11.33 -15.25 15.07
CA GLU A 391 -11.98 -14.06 15.62
C GLU A 391 -13.21 -13.64 14.79
N LEU A 392 -13.10 -13.60 13.46
CA LEU A 392 -14.22 -13.32 12.55
C LEU A 392 -15.31 -14.39 12.65
N LEU A 393 -14.93 -15.66 12.72
CA LEU A 393 -15.89 -16.75 12.94
C LEU A 393 -16.59 -16.60 14.29
N SER A 394 -15.86 -16.25 15.36
CA SER A 394 -16.48 -16.02 16.67
C SER A 394 -17.39 -14.79 16.67
N ALA A 395 -17.02 -13.73 15.93
CA ALA A 395 -17.81 -12.51 15.82
C ALA A 395 -19.08 -12.76 15.01
N LEU A 396 -18.99 -13.44 13.86
CA LEU A 396 -20.13 -13.81 13.03
C LEU A 396 -21.05 -14.82 13.73
N ASP A 397 -20.49 -15.80 14.45
CA ASP A 397 -21.27 -16.76 15.24
C ASP A 397 -21.97 -16.06 16.42
N SER A 398 -21.32 -15.07 17.06
CA SER A 398 -21.96 -14.20 18.06
C SER A 398 -23.01 -13.25 17.47
N GLN A 399 -22.86 -12.81 16.23
CA GLN A 399 -23.86 -12.00 15.53
C GLN A 399 -25.07 -12.84 15.14
N CYS A 400 -24.84 -14.05 14.64
CA CYS A 400 -25.91 -15.01 14.36
C CYS A 400 -26.62 -15.43 15.66
N GLY A 401 -25.86 -15.63 16.74
CA GLY A 401 -26.33 -15.92 18.10
C GLY A 401 -27.05 -14.75 18.77
N SER A 402 -26.65 -13.50 18.53
CA SER A 402 -27.32 -12.31 19.08
C SER A 402 -28.58 -11.95 18.30
N VAL A 403 -28.66 -12.27 17.00
CA VAL A 403 -29.94 -12.25 16.25
C VAL A 403 -30.90 -13.31 16.81
N LEU A 404 -30.40 -14.50 17.18
CA LEU A 404 -31.16 -15.53 17.91
C LEU A 404 -31.56 -15.08 19.33
N ALA A 405 -30.69 -14.39 20.06
CA ALA A 405 -30.95 -13.94 21.44
C ALA A 405 -31.82 -12.68 21.51
N ALA A 406 -31.68 -11.72 20.59
CA ALA A 406 -32.51 -10.52 20.53
C ALA A 406 -33.94 -10.84 20.08
N THR A 407 -34.13 -11.89 19.28
CA THR A 407 -35.46 -12.42 18.95
C THR A 407 -36.07 -13.22 20.11
N SER A 408 -35.26 -13.94 20.89
CA SER A 408 -35.68 -14.55 22.16
C SER A 408 -36.07 -13.51 23.21
N ALA A 409 -35.30 -12.43 23.37
CA ALA A 409 -35.55 -11.38 24.36
C ALA A 409 -36.71 -10.44 23.97
N ALA A 410 -36.93 -10.19 22.67
CA ALA A 410 -38.09 -9.43 22.18
C ALA A 410 -39.43 -10.19 22.34
N ASN A 411 -39.39 -11.50 22.60
CA ASN A 411 -40.56 -12.31 22.94
C ASN A 411 -40.76 -12.47 24.47
N CYS A 412 -39.91 -11.87 25.32
CA CYS A 412 -40.08 -11.83 26.77
C CYS A 412 -40.58 -10.47 27.25
N GLN A 413 -41.69 -9.98 26.71
CA GLN A 413 -42.53 -8.98 27.36
C GLN A 413 -43.98 -9.48 27.43
N CYS A 414 -44.19 -10.43 28.33
CA CYS A 414 -45.44 -10.56 29.08
C CYS A 414 -45.12 -11.13 30.46
N PRO A 415 -45.59 -10.49 31.56
CA PRO A 415 -45.15 -10.81 32.90
C PRO A 415 -45.87 -12.04 33.40
N LEU A 416 -45.14 -13.14 33.64
CA LEU A 416 -45.58 -14.11 34.65
C LEU A 416 -44.71 -13.91 35.89
N LEU A 417 -45.32 -13.20 36.82
CA LEU A 417 -44.89 -12.97 38.18
C LEU A 417 -44.86 -14.33 38.91
N LEU A 418 -43.69 -14.80 39.34
CA LEU A 418 -43.57 -15.62 40.54
C LEU A 418 -42.14 -15.60 41.09
N LEU A 419 -42.06 -15.20 42.35
CA LEU A 419 -40.88 -14.92 43.16
C LEU A 419 -39.87 -16.09 43.23
N PRO A 420 -38.58 -15.80 43.46
CA PRO A 420 -37.62 -16.76 43.95
C PRO A 420 -37.88 -17.05 45.44
N LEU A 421 -38.12 -18.32 45.78
CA LEU A 421 -38.06 -18.78 47.16
C LEU A 421 -36.60 -19.07 47.52
N LEU A 422 -36.15 -18.33 48.54
CA LEU A 422 -34.98 -18.55 49.37
C LEU A 422 -34.97 -19.95 50.02
N PHE A 423 -33.78 -20.29 50.52
CA PHE A 423 -33.34 -21.39 51.40
C PHE A 423 -32.72 -22.59 50.65
N ALA A 424 -31.46 -22.98 50.89
CA ALA A 424 -30.57 -22.75 52.04
C ALA A 424 -29.14 -22.35 51.62
#